data_AF-A0A1H7XW42-F1
#
_entry.id   AF-A0A1H7XW42-F1
#
_cell.length_a   1.000
_cell.length_b   1.000
_cell.length_c   1.000
_cell.angle_alpha   90.00
_cell.angle_beta   90.00
_cell.angle_gamma   90.00
#
_symmetry.space_group_name_H-M   'P 1'
#
loop_
_entity.id
_entity.type
_entity.pdbx_description
1 polymer ?
#
loop_
_entity_poly.entity_id
_entity_poly.type
_entity_poly.pdbx_seq_one_letter_code
_entity_poly.pdbx_strand_id
1 'polypeptide(L)'
;MQGNYPVITLCGSTRFKDQFMEVQKKLTLEGNIVISVGLFGHSGDSEVWENMDEGTLTKTKEMLDDMHKRKIDMADEIFVINVDGYIGESTRSEIDYAIAKGKKVRYLEDPEKDMHNEEDEKKAYKAKVPIKLIVDAVEMACDEWDQFLDLEKMEIVSIPDGSYFGDFDEDDEELSELIEEGFNERFFRLPTKFDIHEYRIMEHFVYDLPAGEDQDRLERAIRGSGAFRRFRDNIERMGLLQNWYDYKDEAYKEIAREWCDDNSFEAV
;
A
#
# COMPACT_ATOMS: atom_id res chain seq x y z
N MET A 1 5.05 27.26 19.70
CA MET A 1 6.45 27.15 19.24
C MET A 1 7.34 26.87 20.44
N GLN A 2 7.89 25.66 20.50
CA GLN A 2 8.92 25.26 21.46
C GLN A 2 10.23 25.10 20.67
N GLY A 3 11.19 26.02 20.85
CA GLY A 3 12.55 25.91 20.30
C GLY A 3 12.89 26.81 19.09
N ASN A 4 14.20 27.02 18.88
CA ASN A 4 14.78 27.86 17.81
C ASN A 4 14.76 27.22 16.41
N TYR A 5 14.22 26.00 16.27
CA TYR A 5 14.33 25.17 15.06
C TYR A 5 12.94 24.69 14.63
N PRO A 6 12.56 24.82 13.35
CA PRO A 6 11.31 24.27 12.84
C PRO A 6 11.26 22.75 12.98
N VAL A 7 10.08 22.22 13.31
CA VAL A 7 9.81 20.79 13.36
C VAL A 7 9.17 20.35 12.04
N ILE A 8 9.75 19.35 11.38
CA ILE A 8 9.28 18.84 10.09
C ILE A 8 8.98 17.35 10.22
N THR A 9 7.77 16.93 9.87
CA THR A 9 7.43 15.50 9.75
C THR A 9 7.64 15.03 8.32
N LEU A 10 8.32 13.90 8.14
CA LEU A 10 8.44 13.24 6.84
C LEU A 10 7.21 12.36 6.61
N CYS A 11 6.58 12.56 5.46
CA CYS A 11 5.44 11.77 4.97
C CYS A 11 5.85 11.14 3.63
N GLY A 12 5.41 9.91 3.37
CA GLY A 12 5.80 9.20 2.14
C GLY A 12 5.71 7.70 2.31
N SER A 13 5.79 6.99 1.19
CA SER A 13 5.78 5.54 1.21
C SER A 13 7.05 5.01 1.86
N THR A 14 6.91 4.13 2.85
CA THR A 14 8.05 3.53 3.54
C THR A 14 8.88 2.61 2.65
N ARG A 15 8.48 2.39 1.38
CA ARG A 15 9.31 1.72 0.37
C ARG A 15 10.54 2.56 -0.04
N PHE A 16 10.49 3.88 0.14
CA PHE A 16 11.57 4.82 -0.24
C PHE A 16 12.53 5.10 0.91
N LYS A 17 13.00 4.05 1.60
CA LYS A 17 13.82 4.16 2.81
C LYS A 17 15.07 5.02 2.62
N ASP A 18 15.75 4.87 1.50
CA ASP A 18 16.97 5.63 1.20
C ASP A 18 16.68 7.14 1.08
N GLN A 19 15.61 7.50 0.39
CA GLN A 19 15.19 8.90 0.24
C GLN A 19 14.74 9.49 1.59
N PHE A 20 14.08 8.71 2.45
CA PHE A 20 13.80 9.13 3.83
C PHE A 20 15.09 9.46 4.59
N MET A 21 16.11 8.61 4.50
CA MET A 21 17.39 8.82 5.18
C MET A 21 18.14 10.03 4.63
N GLU A 22 18.17 10.21 3.31
CA GLU A 22 18.80 11.36 2.65
C GLU A 22 18.14 12.69 3.01
N VAL A 23 16.80 12.76 2.92
CA VAL A 23 16.02 13.96 3.24
C VAL A 23 16.15 14.29 4.72
N GLN A 24 16.09 13.29 5.60
CA GLN A 24 16.29 13.47 7.03
C GLN A 24 17.66 14.09 7.33
N LYS A 25 18.73 13.57 6.73
CA LYS A 25 20.09 14.11 6.88
C LYS A 25 20.17 15.55 6.38
N LYS A 26 19.63 15.83 5.20
CA LYS A 26 19.61 17.16 4.59
C LYS A 26 18.91 18.19 5.47
N LEU A 27 17.65 17.93 5.85
CA LEU A 27 16.85 18.86 6.65
C LEU A 27 17.45 19.08 8.04
N THR A 28 18.05 18.05 8.63
CA THR A 28 18.76 18.18 9.91
C THR A 28 19.96 19.12 9.79
N LEU A 29 20.77 19.01 8.72
CA LEU A 29 21.90 19.91 8.46
C LEU A 29 21.46 21.35 8.16
N GLU A 30 20.25 21.54 7.65
CA GLU A 30 19.61 22.85 7.46
C GLU A 30 19.09 23.47 8.77
N GLY A 31 19.22 22.76 9.91
CA GLY A 31 18.81 23.25 11.22
C GLY A 31 17.34 22.99 11.54
N ASN A 32 16.76 21.91 11.02
CA ASN A 32 15.39 21.50 11.34
C ASN A 32 15.39 20.29 12.29
N ILE A 33 14.35 20.18 13.12
CA ILE A 33 14.04 18.97 13.88
C ILE A 33 13.20 18.08 12.97
N VAL A 34 13.71 16.90 12.63
CA VAL A 34 13.01 15.98 11.71
C VAL A 34 12.35 14.85 12.48
N ILE A 35 11.05 14.65 12.28
CA ILE A 35 10.29 13.51 12.78
C ILE A 35 10.02 12.57 11.59
N SER A 36 10.77 11.47 11.52
CA SER A 36 10.64 10.48 10.45
C SER A 36 9.61 9.38 10.78
N VAL A 37 9.37 8.48 9.82
CA VAL A 37 8.65 7.22 10.06
C VAL A 37 9.39 6.39 11.10
N GLY A 38 8.64 5.69 11.96
CA GLY A 38 9.23 4.89 13.05
C GLY A 38 9.53 3.46 12.65
N LEU A 39 8.94 3.00 11.54
CA LEU A 39 8.99 1.65 11.03
C LEU A 39 8.99 1.72 9.49
N PHE A 40 9.82 0.91 8.86
CA PHE A 40 9.87 0.67 7.42
C PHE A 40 9.32 -0.71 7.11
N GLY A 41 8.03 -0.93 7.40
CA GLY A 41 7.38 -2.23 7.22
C GLY A 41 7.36 -2.74 5.77
N HIS A 42 7.61 -1.88 4.78
CA HIS A 42 7.75 -2.25 3.37
C HIS A 42 9.23 -2.34 2.90
N SER A 43 10.20 -2.05 3.78
CA SER A 43 11.64 -2.05 3.47
C SER A 43 12.50 -2.24 4.73
N GLY A 44 12.65 -3.49 5.16
CA GLY A 44 13.68 -3.90 6.13
C GLY A 44 13.23 -4.06 7.59
N ASP A 45 11.97 -3.80 7.93
CA ASP A 45 11.41 -4.10 9.27
C ASP A 45 10.32 -5.18 9.18
N SER A 46 10.67 -6.38 8.71
CA SER A 46 9.74 -7.54 8.54
C SER A 46 9.13 -8.00 9.87
N GLU A 47 9.87 -7.84 10.97
CA GLU A 47 9.45 -8.17 12.34
C GLU A 47 8.19 -7.44 12.82
N VAL A 48 7.76 -6.37 12.13
CA VAL A 48 6.55 -5.60 12.47
C VAL A 48 5.28 -6.40 12.22
N TRP A 49 5.34 -7.35 11.28
CA TRP A 49 4.19 -8.12 10.82
C TRP A 49 4.20 -9.57 11.30
N GLU A 50 5.36 -10.06 11.75
CA GLU A 50 5.54 -11.42 12.23
C GLU A 50 4.60 -11.74 13.41
N ASN A 51 3.88 -12.87 13.30
CA ASN A 51 2.97 -13.41 14.33
C ASN A 51 1.71 -12.59 14.63
N MET A 52 1.30 -11.64 13.78
CA MET A 52 0.04 -10.93 13.94
C MET A 52 -1.09 -11.61 13.15
N ASP A 53 -2.22 -11.90 13.81
CA ASP A 53 -3.43 -12.28 13.08
C ASP A 53 -3.97 -11.08 12.29
N GLU A 54 -4.65 -11.36 11.18
CA GLU A 54 -5.16 -10.37 10.23
C GLU A 54 -5.98 -9.24 10.89
N GLY A 55 -6.78 -9.56 11.92
CA GLY A 55 -7.56 -8.55 12.65
C GLY A 55 -6.73 -7.69 13.61
N THR A 56 -5.60 -8.19 14.08
CA THR A 56 -4.61 -7.42 14.86
C THR A 56 -3.77 -6.53 13.94
N LEU A 57 -3.44 -7.00 12.74
CA LEU A 57 -2.73 -6.24 11.72
C LEU A 57 -3.48 -4.96 11.32
N THR A 58 -4.79 -5.06 11.07
CA THR A 58 -5.63 -3.89 10.74
C THR A 58 -5.59 -2.83 11.86
N LYS A 59 -5.69 -3.26 13.12
CA LYS A 59 -5.63 -2.34 14.28
C LYS A 59 -4.25 -1.73 14.47
N THR A 60 -3.18 -2.50 14.23
CA THR A 60 -1.81 -1.99 14.25
C THR A 60 -1.62 -0.92 13.19
N LYS A 61 -2.12 -1.13 11.97
CA LYS A 61 -2.06 -0.13 10.89
C LYS A 61 -2.85 1.14 11.22
N GLU A 62 -4.06 1.02 11.75
CA GLU A 62 -4.85 2.17 12.21
C GLU A 62 -4.14 2.97 13.30
N MET A 63 -3.51 2.26 14.25
CA MET A 63 -2.71 2.87 15.30
C MET A 63 -1.49 3.59 14.70
N LEU A 64 -0.80 2.99 13.73
CA LEU A 64 0.37 3.59 13.06
C LEU A 64 -0.03 4.82 12.25
N ASP A 65 -1.15 4.78 11.53
CA ASP A 65 -1.72 5.91 10.80
C ASP A 65 -2.10 7.05 11.76
N ASP A 66 -2.74 6.77 12.91
CA ASP A 66 -3.04 7.80 13.91
C ASP A 66 -1.76 8.36 14.53
N MET A 67 -0.78 7.52 14.88
CA MET A 67 0.52 7.97 15.37
C MET A 67 1.20 8.91 14.38
N HIS A 68 1.11 8.64 13.08
CA HIS A 68 1.62 9.53 12.04
C HIS A 68 0.88 10.87 12.01
N LYS A 69 -0.45 10.86 12.12
CA LYS A 69 -1.23 12.11 12.28
C LYS A 69 -0.86 12.89 13.53
N ARG A 70 -0.49 12.22 14.64
CA ARG A 70 0.04 12.90 15.85
C ARG A 70 1.42 13.50 15.62
N LYS A 71 2.29 12.87 14.83
CA LYS A 71 3.56 13.49 14.41
C LYS A 71 3.31 14.80 13.67
N ILE A 72 2.36 14.79 12.74
CA ILE A 72 1.93 15.99 11.99
C ILE A 72 1.39 17.08 12.93
N ASP A 73 0.58 16.71 13.94
CA ASP A 73 0.08 17.67 14.93
C ASP A 73 1.25 18.41 15.63
N MET A 74 2.34 17.70 15.94
CA MET A 74 3.53 18.22 16.62
C MET A 74 4.48 19.02 15.70
N ALA A 75 4.40 18.85 14.39
CA ALA A 75 5.28 19.51 13.43
C ALA A 75 4.79 20.91 13.04
N ASP A 76 5.69 21.78 12.59
CA ASP A 76 5.35 23.07 12.00
C ASP A 76 4.97 22.92 10.50
N GLU A 77 5.61 21.97 9.80
CA GLU A 77 5.33 21.61 8.41
C GLU A 77 5.54 20.12 8.15
N ILE A 78 5.01 19.63 7.03
CA ILE A 78 5.33 18.28 6.52
C ILE A 78 6.20 18.38 5.27
N PHE A 79 7.03 17.36 5.07
CA PHE A 79 7.83 17.18 3.87
C PHE A 79 7.52 15.80 3.26
N VAL A 80 6.95 15.82 2.07
CA VAL A 80 6.46 14.66 1.34
C VAL A 80 7.56 14.10 0.46
N ILE A 81 7.85 12.82 0.60
CA ILE A 81 8.78 12.07 -0.24
C ILE A 81 7.98 11.40 -1.35
N ASN A 82 7.86 12.11 -2.47
CA ASN A 82 7.14 11.72 -3.68
C ASN A 82 8.13 11.38 -4.81
N VAL A 83 8.90 10.30 -4.64
CA VAL A 83 9.87 9.86 -5.66
C VAL A 83 9.13 9.53 -6.96
N ASP A 84 9.58 10.10 -8.07
CA ASP A 84 8.95 10.02 -9.39
C ASP A 84 7.45 10.42 -9.36
N GLY A 85 7.08 11.37 -8.50
CA GLY A 85 5.70 11.82 -8.30
C GLY A 85 4.79 10.86 -7.52
N TYR A 86 5.30 9.73 -6.99
CA TYR A 86 4.49 8.73 -6.29
C TYR A 86 3.84 9.26 -5.00
N ILE A 87 2.51 9.11 -4.87
CA ILE A 87 1.77 9.39 -3.63
C ILE A 87 0.68 8.32 -3.38
N GLY A 88 0.99 7.35 -2.52
CA GLY A 88 0.04 6.32 -2.08
C GLY A 88 -1.05 6.86 -1.14
N GLU A 89 -2.09 6.04 -0.89
CA GLU A 89 -3.27 6.45 -0.12
C GLU A 89 -2.97 6.93 1.30
N SER A 90 -2.11 6.22 2.04
CA SER A 90 -1.74 6.61 3.41
C SER A 90 -1.04 7.98 3.40
N THR A 91 -0.08 8.19 2.49
CA THR A 91 0.58 9.49 2.32
C THR A 91 -0.39 10.59 1.88
N ARG A 92 -1.37 10.28 1.03
CA ARG A 92 -2.42 11.24 0.63
C ARG A 92 -3.30 11.65 1.81
N SER A 93 -3.74 10.67 2.61
CA SER A 93 -4.47 10.88 3.87
C SER A 93 -3.68 11.74 4.87
N GLU A 94 -2.35 11.56 4.95
CA GLU A 94 -1.47 12.41 5.75
C GLU A 94 -1.39 13.86 5.21
N ILE A 95 -1.26 14.04 3.89
CA ILE A 95 -1.23 15.35 3.25
C ILE A 95 -2.54 16.09 3.49
N ASP A 96 -3.68 15.45 3.24
CA ASP A 96 -5.01 16.02 3.46
C ASP A 96 -5.20 16.43 4.93
N TYR A 97 -4.74 15.59 5.86
CA TYR A 97 -4.76 15.87 7.28
C TYR A 97 -3.91 17.10 7.63
N ALA A 98 -2.69 17.20 7.09
CA ALA A 98 -1.79 18.33 7.31
C ALA A 98 -2.38 19.64 6.79
N ILE A 99 -2.97 19.61 5.58
CA ILE A 99 -3.67 20.76 4.97
C ILE A 99 -4.85 21.19 5.84
N ALA A 100 -5.69 20.24 6.29
CA ALA A 100 -6.82 20.53 7.16
C ALA A 100 -6.40 21.14 8.52
N LYS A 101 -5.18 20.84 8.99
CA LYS A 101 -4.58 21.41 10.20
C LYS A 101 -3.85 22.74 9.94
N GLY A 102 -3.85 23.25 8.71
CA GLY A 102 -3.16 24.48 8.32
C GLY A 102 -1.64 24.35 8.38
N LYS A 103 -1.09 23.13 8.29
CA LYS A 103 0.34 22.90 8.21
C LYS A 103 0.81 23.19 6.78
N LYS A 104 2.02 23.70 6.65
CA LYS A 104 2.66 23.87 5.35
C LYS A 104 3.08 22.50 4.81
N VAL A 105 2.88 22.28 3.51
CA VAL A 105 3.27 21.06 2.80
C VAL A 105 4.39 21.39 1.83
N ARG A 106 5.48 20.62 1.89
CA ARG A 106 6.60 20.67 0.93
C ARG A 106 6.77 19.29 0.30
N TYR A 107 7.29 19.25 -0.90
CA TYR A 107 7.52 18.00 -1.63
C TYR A 107 9.00 17.83 -1.98
N LEU A 108 9.44 16.59 -2.13
CA LEU A 108 10.75 16.24 -2.65
C LEU A 108 10.85 16.66 -4.12
N GLU A 109 9.80 16.36 -4.89
CA GLU A 109 9.64 16.70 -6.29
C GLU A 109 8.44 17.63 -6.47
N ASP A 110 8.57 18.63 -7.35
CA ASP A 110 7.56 19.67 -7.51
C ASP A 110 6.30 19.12 -8.21
N PRO A 111 5.14 19.06 -7.55
CA PRO A 111 3.92 18.53 -8.16
C PRO A 111 3.36 19.45 -9.28
N GLU A 112 3.76 20.72 -9.34
CA GLU A 112 3.28 21.67 -10.36
C GLU A 112 4.13 21.65 -11.64
N LYS A 113 5.27 20.96 -11.67
CA LYS A 113 6.10 20.86 -12.88
C LYS A 113 5.42 20.10 -14.03
N ASP A 114 4.39 19.32 -13.71
CA ASP A 114 3.62 18.53 -14.68
C ASP A 114 2.21 19.10 -14.95
N MET A 115 1.80 20.20 -14.32
CA MET A 115 0.44 20.78 -14.43
C MET A 115 0.24 21.76 -15.59
N HIS A 116 1.19 21.86 -16.53
CA HIS A 116 1.02 22.68 -17.76
C HIS A 116 0.79 21.89 -19.05
N ASN A 117 0.58 20.57 -18.96
CA ASN A 117 0.19 19.74 -20.10
C ASN A 117 -1.08 18.90 -19.81
N GLU A 118 -2.10 19.48 -19.17
CA GLU A 118 -3.43 18.86 -19.07
C GLU A 118 -4.30 19.15 -20.32
N GLU A 119 -3.74 19.01 -21.52
CA GLU A 119 -4.50 18.68 -22.74
C GLU A 119 -3.58 17.79 -23.61
N ASP A 120 -3.86 16.47 -23.61
CA ASP A 120 -3.24 15.44 -24.47
C ASP A 120 -1.79 14.96 -24.19
N GLU A 121 -1.35 14.81 -22.94
CA GLU A 121 -0.19 13.95 -22.65
C GLU A 121 -0.66 12.53 -22.25
N LYS A 122 -0.50 11.60 -23.19
CA LYS A 122 -0.52 10.17 -22.90
C LYS A 122 0.45 9.93 -21.73
N LYS A 123 -0.03 9.46 -20.57
CA LYS A 123 0.81 8.88 -19.52
C LYS A 123 1.90 8.06 -20.20
N ALA A 124 3.17 8.44 -20.00
CA ALA A 124 4.29 7.74 -20.61
C ALA A 124 4.45 6.40 -19.89
N TYR A 125 3.68 5.41 -20.33
CA TYR A 125 3.71 4.08 -19.75
C TYR A 125 5.02 3.37 -20.11
N LYS A 126 5.69 2.80 -19.10
CA LYS A 126 6.92 2.00 -19.24
C LYS A 126 6.67 0.74 -20.06
N ALA A 127 5.50 0.11 -19.89
CA ALA A 127 5.11 -1.13 -20.57
C ALA A 127 3.58 -1.27 -20.64
N LYS A 128 3.11 -2.15 -21.53
CA LYS A 128 1.71 -2.62 -21.55
C LYS A 128 1.62 -3.94 -20.80
N VAL A 129 0.76 -4.01 -19.78
CA VAL A 129 0.63 -5.17 -18.90
C VAL A 129 -0.80 -5.70 -18.97
N PRO A 130 -1.02 -6.99 -19.31
CA PRO A 130 -2.34 -7.60 -19.26
C PRO A 130 -2.93 -7.50 -17.85
N ILE A 131 -4.01 -6.74 -17.69
CA ILE A 131 -4.58 -6.48 -16.35
C ILE A 131 -4.97 -7.78 -15.65
N LYS A 132 -5.43 -8.76 -16.42
CA LYS A 132 -5.81 -10.07 -15.91
C LYS A 132 -4.65 -10.76 -15.18
N LEU A 133 -3.41 -10.61 -15.66
CA LEU A 133 -2.24 -11.21 -15.03
C LEU A 133 -2.05 -10.71 -13.60
N ILE A 134 -2.31 -9.42 -13.38
CA ILE A 134 -2.21 -8.76 -12.07
C ILE A 134 -3.40 -9.12 -11.18
N VAL A 135 -4.61 -9.17 -11.74
CA VAL A 135 -5.81 -9.59 -11.01
C VAL A 135 -5.69 -11.04 -10.52
N ASP A 136 -5.24 -11.95 -11.38
CA ASP A 136 -5.03 -13.36 -11.02
C ASP A 136 -3.97 -13.47 -9.90
N ALA A 137 -2.91 -12.63 -9.93
CA ALA A 137 -1.93 -12.57 -8.84
C ALA A 137 -2.52 -12.02 -7.53
N VAL A 138 -3.28 -10.93 -7.59
CA VAL A 138 -3.98 -10.34 -6.44
C VAL A 138 -4.91 -11.37 -5.78
N GLU A 139 -5.65 -12.14 -6.59
CA GLU A 139 -6.53 -13.20 -6.06
C GLU A 139 -5.75 -14.35 -5.39
N MET A 140 -4.55 -14.66 -5.89
CA MET A 140 -3.70 -15.73 -5.39
C MET A 140 -2.73 -15.29 -4.28
N ALA A 141 -2.71 -14.00 -3.92
CA ALA A 141 -1.79 -13.46 -2.94
C ALA A 141 -1.96 -14.14 -1.57
N CYS A 142 -0.84 -14.52 -0.97
CA CYS A 142 -0.79 -15.20 0.31
C CYS A 142 0.34 -14.65 1.18
N ASP A 143 0.48 -15.14 2.40
CA ASP A 143 1.55 -14.80 3.32
C ASP A 143 2.75 -15.75 3.22
N GLU A 144 2.68 -16.77 2.37
CA GLU A 144 3.76 -17.73 2.18
C GLU A 144 4.69 -17.40 0.99
N TRP A 145 4.23 -16.64 0.01
CA TRP A 145 4.96 -16.39 -1.24
C TRP A 145 4.92 -14.93 -1.64
N ASP A 146 6.09 -14.38 -1.95
CA ASP A 146 6.21 -13.07 -2.58
C ASP A 146 6.14 -13.20 -4.09
N GLN A 147 5.32 -12.36 -4.73
CA GLN A 147 5.06 -12.40 -6.17
C GLN A 147 5.65 -11.18 -6.87
N PHE A 148 6.21 -11.39 -8.06
CA PHE A 148 6.79 -10.34 -8.90
C PHE A 148 6.34 -10.49 -10.35
N LEU A 149 6.07 -9.37 -11.01
CA LEU A 149 5.93 -9.30 -12.47
C LEU A 149 7.33 -9.24 -13.10
N ASP A 150 7.69 -10.24 -13.92
CA ASP A 150 8.86 -10.18 -14.81
C ASP A 150 8.47 -9.51 -16.13
N LEU A 151 8.94 -8.28 -16.38
CA LEU A 151 8.64 -7.55 -17.62
C LEU A 151 9.29 -8.16 -18.87
N GLU A 152 10.38 -8.92 -18.74
CA GLU A 152 11.03 -9.52 -19.91
C GLU A 152 10.21 -10.69 -20.45
N LYS A 153 9.68 -11.51 -19.54
CA LYS A 153 8.89 -12.71 -19.87
C LYS A 153 7.38 -12.47 -19.86
N MET A 154 6.93 -11.37 -19.28
CA MET A 154 5.52 -11.04 -19.05
C MET A 154 4.77 -12.14 -18.29
N GLU A 155 5.38 -12.59 -17.20
CA GLU A 155 4.83 -13.63 -16.31
C GLU A 155 4.96 -13.23 -14.84
N ILE A 156 4.18 -13.91 -13.99
CA ILE A 156 4.33 -13.79 -12.54
C ILE A 156 5.27 -14.88 -12.06
N VAL A 157 6.33 -14.46 -11.39
CA VAL A 157 7.25 -15.34 -10.67
C VAL A 157 6.99 -15.20 -9.18
N SER A 158 7.14 -16.29 -8.43
CA SER A 158 6.93 -16.30 -6.99
C SER A 158 8.16 -16.89 -6.33
N ILE A 159 8.60 -16.28 -5.23
CA ILE A 159 9.64 -16.83 -4.35
C ILE A 159 9.04 -17.09 -2.97
N PRO A 160 9.47 -18.15 -2.26
CA PRO A 160 8.99 -18.41 -0.91
C PRO A 160 9.39 -17.24 0.00
N ASP A 161 8.51 -16.86 0.92
CA ASP A 161 8.90 -15.97 2.00
C ASP A 161 9.92 -16.71 2.88
N GLY A 162 11.17 -16.21 2.91
CA GLY A 162 12.30 -16.80 3.64
C GLY A 162 12.09 -16.91 5.15
N SER A 163 10.99 -16.39 5.69
CA SER A 163 10.58 -16.58 7.09
C SER A 163 9.83 -17.91 7.34
N TYR A 164 9.18 -18.49 6.33
CA TYR A 164 8.35 -19.70 6.46
C TYR A 164 9.00 -20.97 5.92
N PHE A 165 9.93 -20.84 4.98
CA PHE A 165 10.55 -21.96 4.28
C PHE A 165 12.03 -22.09 4.66
N GLY A 166 12.56 -23.32 4.59
CA GLY A 166 13.96 -23.64 4.91
C GLY A 166 14.92 -23.25 3.78
N ASP A 167 15.97 -24.06 3.58
CA ASP A 167 16.91 -23.87 2.46
C ASP A 167 16.15 -23.78 1.13
N PHE A 168 16.40 -22.71 0.37
CA PHE A 168 15.96 -22.54 -1.02
C PHE A 168 16.57 -23.64 -1.88
N ASP A 169 15.87 -24.09 -2.92
CA ASP A 169 16.53 -24.91 -3.94
C ASP A 169 17.40 -24.05 -4.86
N GLU A 170 18.27 -24.68 -5.67
CA GLU A 170 19.18 -23.94 -6.57
C GLU A 170 18.42 -23.02 -7.55
N ASP A 171 17.19 -23.39 -7.93
CA ASP A 171 16.37 -22.59 -8.86
C ASP A 171 15.79 -21.34 -8.17
N ASP A 172 15.33 -21.48 -6.92
CA ASP A 172 14.85 -20.37 -6.08
C ASP A 172 15.98 -19.37 -5.74
N GLU A 173 17.19 -19.85 -5.46
CA GLU A 173 18.37 -19.00 -5.22
C GLU A 173 18.72 -18.17 -6.46
N GLU A 174 18.80 -18.80 -7.64
CA GLU A 174 19.09 -18.10 -8.91
C GLU A 174 18.01 -17.06 -9.24
N LEU A 175 16.73 -17.41 -9.02
CA LEU A 175 15.62 -16.48 -9.23
C LEU A 175 15.67 -15.30 -8.25
N SER A 176 16.01 -15.54 -6.98
CA SER A 176 16.16 -14.49 -5.98
C SER A 176 17.26 -13.51 -6.36
N GLU A 177 18.45 -14.01 -6.75
CA GLU A 177 19.56 -13.16 -7.21
C GLU A 177 19.13 -12.33 -8.44
N LEU A 178 18.43 -12.95 -9.39
CA LEU A 178 17.95 -12.27 -10.59
C LEU A 178 16.91 -11.19 -10.28
N ILE A 179 16.01 -11.44 -9.32
CA ILE A 179 15.01 -10.46 -8.85
C ILE A 179 15.71 -9.30 -8.18
N GLU A 180 16.69 -9.56 -7.30
CA GLU A 180 17.45 -8.50 -6.61
C GLU A 180 18.21 -7.61 -7.59
N GLU A 181 18.87 -8.19 -8.59
CA GLU A 181 19.60 -7.45 -9.62
C GLU A 181 18.67 -6.60 -10.51
N GLY A 182 17.46 -7.10 -10.79
CA GLY A 182 16.49 -6.46 -11.68
C GLY A 182 15.34 -5.75 -10.97
N PHE A 183 15.42 -5.52 -9.67
CA PHE A 183 14.30 -5.01 -8.88
C PHE A 183 13.90 -3.59 -9.32
N ASN A 184 12.60 -3.35 -9.53
CA ASN A 184 11.99 -2.11 -10.06
C ASN A 184 12.47 -1.67 -11.46
N GLU A 185 13.24 -2.50 -12.16
CA GLU A 185 13.62 -2.27 -13.56
C GLU A 185 13.05 -3.36 -14.47
N ARG A 186 13.21 -4.62 -14.07
CA ARG A 186 12.65 -5.81 -14.72
C ARG A 186 11.58 -6.48 -13.85
N PHE A 187 11.83 -6.60 -12.55
CA PHE A 187 10.95 -7.28 -11.62
C PHE A 187 10.22 -6.28 -10.74
N PHE A 188 8.90 -6.35 -10.73
CA PHE A 188 8.05 -5.46 -9.95
C PHE A 188 7.22 -6.27 -8.97
N ARG A 189 7.41 -6.00 -7.67
CA ARG A 189 6.67 -6.71 -6.62
C ARG A 189 5.18 -6.40 -6.72
N LEU A 190 4.36 -7.45 -6.71
CA LEU A 190 2.91 -7.37 -6.72
C LEU A 190 2.35 -7.05 -5.32
N PRO A 191 1.08 -6.60 -5.22
CA PRO A 191 0.43 -6.41 -3.94
C PRO A 191 0.43 -7.71 -3.14
N THR A 192 0.88 -7.63 -1.88
CA THR A 192 0.81 -8.75 -0.94
C THR A 192 -0.62 -8.92 -0.43
N LYS A 193 -0.90 -10.05 0.22
CA LYS A 193 -2.15 -10.25 0.98
C LYS A 193 -2.43 -9.10 1.97
N PHE A 194 -1.37 -8.49 2.51
CA PHE A 194 -1.48 -7.37 3.44
C PHE A 194 -1.81 -6.05 2.75
N ASP A 195 -1.45 -5.85 1.48
CA ASP A 195 -1.78 -4.66 0.70
C ASP A 195 -3.23 -4.69 0.20
N ILE A 196 -3.76 -5.87 -0.10
CA ILE A 196 -5.11 -6.06 -0.68
C ILE A 196 -6.22 -5.72 0.31
N HIS A 197 -5.98 -5.90 1.61
CA HIS A 197 -6.93 -5.56 2.68
C HIS A 197 -8.35 -6.14 2.47
N GLU A 198 -8.48 -7.46 2.32
CA GLU A 198 -9.80 -8.10 2.08
C GLU A 198 -10.86 -7.74 3.12
N TYR A 199 -10.45 -7.52 4.38
CA TYR A 199 -11.36 -7.06 5.42
C TYR A 199 -11.99 -5.70 5.10
N ARG A 200 -11.25 -4.75 4.52
CA ARG A 200 -11.81 -3.47 4.06
C ARG A 200 -12.77 -3.67 2.91
N ILE A 201 -12.46 -4.55 1.96
CA ILE A 201 -13.36 -4.90 0.86
C ILE A 201 -14.69 -5.44 1.43
N MET A 202 -14.64 -6.27 2.47
CA MET A 202 -15.84 -6.73 3.19
C MET A 202 -16.59 -5.57 3.87
N GLU A 203 -15.90 -4.65 4.55
CA GLU A 203 -16.55 -3.49 5.18
C GLU A 203 -17.27 -2.60 4.15
N HIS A 204 -16.61 -2.31 3.03
CA HIS A 204 -17.19 -1.51 1.95
C HIS A 204 -18.38 -2.23 1.31
N PHE A 205 -18.27 -3.53 1.04
CA PHE A 205 -19.41 -4.32 0.55
C PHE A 205 -20.61 -4.22 1.49
N VAL A 206 -20.40 -4.36 2.81
CA VAL A 206 -21.48 -4.26 3.80
C VAL A 206 -22.05 -2.84 3.87
N TYR A 207 -21.20 -1.82 3.80
CA TYR A 207 -21.61 -0.42 3.80
C TYR A 207 -22.45 -0.04 2.56
N ASP A 208 -22.12 -0.60 1.40
CA ASP A 208 -22.79 -0.32 0.12
C ASP A 208 -24.12 -1.08 -0.04
N LEU A 209 -24.43 -2.03 0.86
CA LEU A 209 -25.73 -2.69 0.87
C LEU A 209 -26.88 -1.72 1.17
N PRO A 210 -28.09 -1.98 0.65
CA PRO A 210 -29.27 -1.23 1.04
C PRO A 210 -29.48 -1.26 2.56
N ALA A 211 -29.75 -0.09 3.14
CA ALA A 211 -30.02 0.03 4.57
C ALA A 211 -31.17 -0.89 5.01
N GLY A 212 -30.92 -1.74 6.01
CA GLY A 212 -31.89 -2.72 6.50
C GLY A 212 -31.27 -3.89 7.26
N GLU A 213 -32.07 -4.93 7.49
CA GLU A 213 -31.69 -6.07 8.33
C GLU A 213 -30.44 -6.82 7.84
N ASP A 214 -30.25 -6.92 6.52
CA ASP A 214 -29.10 -7.62 5.94
C ASP A 214 -27.78 -6.86 6.19
N GLN A 215 -27.78 -5.54 5.98
CA GLN A 215 -26.65 -4.67 6.32
C GLN A 215 -26.34 -4.73 7.82
N ASP A 216 -27.33 -4.48 8.70
CA ASP A 216 -27.18 -4.52 10.16
C ASP A 216 -26.63 -5.86 10.68
N ARG A 217 -27.00 -6.95 10.01
CA ARG A 217 -26.59 -8.30 10.36
C ARG A 217 -25.17 -8.59 9.91
N LEU A 218 -24.78 -8.16 8.71
CA LEU A 218 -23.42 -8.32 8.21
C LEU A 218 -22.45 -7.40 8.95
N GLU A 219 -22.83 -6.16 9.27
CA GLU A 219 -22.03 -5.25 10.10
C GLU A 219 -21.67 -5.85 11.47
N ARG A 220 -22.58 -6.63 12.06
CA ARG A 220 -22.32 -7.37 13.29
C ARG A 220 -21.47 -8.62 13.05
N ALA A 221 -21.70 -9.30 11.92
CA ALA A 221 -21.01 -10.54 11.58
C ALA A 221 -19.51 -10.33 11.34
N ILE A 222 -19.13 -9.21 10.71
CA ILE A 222 -17.74 -8.90 10.37
C ILE A 222 -16.89 -8.44 11.57
N ARG A 223 -17.49 -8.21 12.75
CA ARG A 223 -16.73 -7.77 13.93
C ARG A 223 -15.96 -8.92 14.60
N GLY A 224 -14.68 -8.71 14.86
CA GLY A 224 -13.84 -9.56 15.72
C GLY A 224 -13.44 -10.91 15.10
N SER A 225 -12.77 -11.75 15.89
CA SER A 225 -12.20 -13.03 15.42
C SER A 225 -13.23 -13.93 14.74
N GLY A 226 -12.91 -14.48 13.56
CA GLY A 226 -13.81 -15.31 12.77
C GLY A 226 -14.82 -14.53 11.91
N ALA A 227 -14.55 -13.24 11.66
CA ALA A 227 -15.32 -12.36 10.79
C ALA A 227 -15.59 -12.98 9.41
N PHE A 228 -14.56 -13.42 8.71
CA PHE A 228 -14.66 -14.04 7.38
C PHE A 228 -15.61 -15.23 7.32
N ARG A 229 -15.50 -16.17 8.28
CA ARG A 229 -16.42 -17.32 8.33
C ARG A 229 -17.85 -16.87 8.53
N ARG A 230 -18.10 -15.98 9.50
CA ARG A 230 -19.46 -15.49 9.78
C ARG A 230 -20.02 -14.69 8.62
N PHE A 231 -19.21 -13.85 8.00
CA PHE A 231 -19.58 -13.08 6.82
C PHE A 231 -20.04 -14.02 5.70
N ARG A 232 -19.19 -14.99 5.35
CA ARG A 232 -19.49 -16.03 4.36
C ARG A 232 -20.77 -16.80 4.68
N ASP A 233 -20.91 -17.30 5.90
CA ASP A 233 -22.11 -18.03 6.34
C ASP A 233 -23.39 -17.18 6.19
N ASN A 234 -23.31 -15.86 6.38
CA ASN A 234 -24.46 -14.97 6.25
C ASN A 234 -24.77 -14.65 4.79
N ILE A 235 -23.79 -14.27 3.97
CA ILE A 235 -24.03 -13.97 2.54
C ILE A 235 -24.55 -15.20 1.78
N GLU A 236 -24.10 -16.41 2.14
CA GLU A 236 -24.64 -17.66 1.57
C GLU A 236 -26.11 -17.85 1.93
N ARG A 237 -26.48 -17.63 3.21
CA ARG A 237 -27.88 -17.74 3.69
C ARG A 237 -28.80 -16.67 3.12
N MET A 238 -28.27 -15.48 2.85
CA MET A 238 -28.99 -14.34 2.30
C MET A 238 -29.10 -14.41 0.76
N GLY A 239 -28.38 -15.33 0.10
CA GLY A 239 -28.33 -15.41 -1.36
C GLY A 239 -27.51 -14.30 -2.01
N LEU A 240 -26.63 -13.65 -1.25
CA LEU A 240 -25.77 -12.54 -1.69
C LEU A 240 -24.38 -13.02 -2.14
N LEU A 241 -24.17 -14.34 -2.27
CA LEU A 241 -22.86 -14.90 -2.58
C LEU A 241 -22.32 -14.41 -3.93
N GLN A 242 -23.15 -14.37 -4.97
CA GLN A 242 -22.71 -13.87 -6.28
C GLN A 242 -22.43 -12.37 -6.23
N ASN A 243 -23.27 -11.58 -5.56
CA ASN A 243 -23.04 -10.15 -5.37
C ASN A 243 -21.71 -9.86 -4.69
N TRP A 244 -21.33 -10.67 -3.70
CA TRP A 244 -20.04 -10.57 -3.04
C TRP A 244 -18.89 -10.90 -4.00
N TYR A 245 -18.98 -11.98 -4.79
CA TYR A 245 -17.93 -12.31 -5.76
C TYR A 245 -17.77 -11.23 -6.82
N ASP A 246 -18.86 -10.73 -7.38
CA ASP A 246 -18.80 -9.64 -8.37
C ASP A 246 -18.17 -8.37 -7.78
N TYR A 247 -18.51 -8.04 -6.53
CA TYR A 247 -17.93 -6.88 -5.82
C TYR A 247 -16.44 -7.06 -5.55
N LYS A 248 -16.05 -8.25 -5.06
CA LYS A 248 -14.66 -8.58 -4.75
C LYS A 248 -13.79 -8.58 -6.01
N ASP A 249 -14.29 -9.13 -7.11
CA ASP A 249 -13.60 -9.16 -8.40
C ASP A 249 -13.37 -7.74 -8.94
N GLU A 250 -14.33 -6.83 -8.78
CA GLU A 250 -14.13 -5.42 -9.16
C GLU A 250 -13.12 -4.73 -8.23
N ALA A 251 -13.16 -4.97 -6.92
CA ALA A 251 -12.17 -4.44 -5.99
C ALA A 251 -10.74 -4.93 -6.32
N TYR A 252 -10.56 -6.20 -6.67
CA TYR A 252 -9.27 -6.72 -7.12
C TYR A 252 -8.81 -6.09 -8.44
N LYS A 253 -9.73 -5.82 -9.38
CA LYS A 253 -9.39 -5.08 -10.61
C LYS A 253 -8.98 -3.65 -10.30
N GLU A 254 -9.59 -2.97 -9.35
CA GLU A 254 -9.20 -1.63 -8.93
C GLU A 254 -7.79 -1.64 -8.34
N ILE A 255 -7.50 -2.56 -7.41
CA ILE A 255 -6.14 -2.75 -6.85
C ILE A 255 -5.12 -3.03 -7.96
N ALA A 256 -5.46 -3.87 -8.93
CA ALA A 256 -4.59 -4.16 -10.06
C ALA A 256 -4.33 -2.93 -10.95
N ARG A 257 -5.36 -2.09 -11.19
CA ARG A 257 -5.20 -0.83 -11.96
C ARG A 257 -4.34 0.16 -11.21
N GLU A 258 -4.58 0.33 -9.90
CA GLU A 258 -3.79 1.21 -9.05
C GLU A 258 -2.33 0.77 -9.04
N TRP A 259 -2.07 -0.53 -8.89
CA TRP A 259 -0.72 -1.05 -8.97
C TRP A 259 -0.06 -0.80 -10.33
N CYS A 260 -0.78 -0.99 -11.45
CA CYS A 260 -0.26 -0.65 -12.77
C CYS A 260 0.07 0.85 -12.87
N ASP A 261 -0.84 1.72 -12.43
CA ASP A 261 -0.64 3.16 -12.46
C ASP A 261 0.54 3.60 -11.60
N ASP A 262 0.66 3.06 -10.38
CA ASP A 262 1.75 3.29 -9.44
C ASP A 262 3.12 2.92 -10.04
N ASN A 263 3.16 1.92 -10.92
CA ASN A 263 4.37 1.47 -11.61
C ASN A 263 4.51 2.04 -13.03
N SER A 264 3.63 2.97 -13.42
CA SER A 264 3.58 3.55 -14.78
C SER A 264 3.42 2.50 -15.88
N PHE A 265 2.54 1.52 -15.69
CA PHE A 265 2.16 0.52 -16.69
C PHE A 265 0.77 0.79 -17.29
N GLU A 266 0.65 0.58 -18.60
CA GLU A 266 -0.62 0.64 -19.30
C GLU A 266 -1.33 -0.70 -19.11
N ALA A 267 -2.39 -0.73 -18.30
CA ALA A 267 -3.23 -1.90 -18.14
C ALA A 267 -4.01 -2.19 -19.46
N VAL A 268 -3.75 -3.35 -20.08
CA VAL A 268 -4.36 -3.78 -21.35
C VAL A 268 -5.19 -5.06 -21.22
#